data_AF-A0A355PM07-F1
#
_entry.id   AF-A0A355PM07-F1
#
_cell.length_a   1.000
_cell.length_b   1.000
_cell.length_c   1.000
_cell.angle_alpha   90.00
_cell.angle_beta   90.00
_cell.angle_gamma   90.00
#
_symmetry.space_group_name_H-M   'P 1'
#
loop_
_entity.id
_entity.type
_entity.pdbx_description
1 polymer ?
#
loop_
_entity_poly.entity_id
_entity_poly.type
_entity_poly.pdbx_seq_one_letter_code
_entity_poly.pdbx_strand_id
1 'polypeptide(L)' 'VGGGGQPICDGKELAGVRGENLHFLDKNSKIRFSHENQDVAKLYQDFLEHPLSHKSHMILHTDHNAWSMHDPE' A
#
# COMPACT_ATOMS: atom_id res chain seq x y z
N VAL A 1 5.68 -8.46 -5.60
CA VAL A 1 5.30 -9.38 -6.71
C VAL A 1 5.77 -10.83 -6.54
N GLY A 2 6.32 -11.22 -5.38
CA GLY A 2 6.79 -12.57 -5.09
C GLY A 2 6.21 -13.18 -3.81
N GLY A 3 4.99 -12.79 -3.42
CA GLY A 3 4.29 -13.42 -2.30
C GLY A 3 3.87 -14.85 -2.63
N GLY A 4 3.65 -15.69 -1.62
CA GLY A 4 3.38 -17.13 -1.79
C GLY A 4 2.12 -17.49 -2.59
N GLY A 5 1.19 -16.55 -2.79
CA GLY A 5 0.00 -16.73 -3.64
C GLY A 5 0.17 -16.34 -5.11
N GLN A 6 1.38 -15.99 -5.55
CA GLN A 6 1.65 -15.64 -6.95
C GLN A 6 1.76 -16.88 -7.84
N PRO A 7 1.49 -16.80 -9.16
CA PRO A 7 1.67 -17.94 -10.06
C PRO A 7 3.11 -18.48 -10.03
N ILE A 8 3.24 -19.78 -9.79
CA ILE A 8 4.50 -20.51 -9.65
C ILE A 8 4.81 -21.26 -10.95
N CYS A 9 6.06 -21.16 -11.39
CA CYS A 9 6.59 -21.97 -12.48
C CYS A 9 7.95 -22.51 -12.03
N ASP A 10 8.07 -23.83 -11.94
CA ASP A 10 9.25 -24.49 -11.37
C ASP A 10 10.54 -24.05 -12.07
N GLY A 11 11.57 -23.78 -11.26
CA GLY A 11 12.87 -23.33 -11.73
C GLY A 11 12.90 -21.90 -12.29
N LYS A 12 11.83 -21.12 -12.17
CA LYS A 12 11.78 -19.72 -12.60
C LYS A 12 11.46 -18.78 -11.45
N GLU A 13 12.39 -17.87 -11.16
CA GLU A 13 12.13 -16.73 -10.29
C GLU A 13 11.68 -15.53 -11.13
N LEU A 14 10.42 -15.12 -10.99
CA LEU A 14 9.81 -14.07 -11.81
C LEU A 14 9.58 -12.76 -11.04
N ALA A 15 9.84 -12.71 -9.72
CA ALA A 15 9.63 -11.51 -8.92
C ALA A 15 10.45 -10.31 -9.44
N GLY A 16 11.69 -10.53 -9.86
CA GLY A 16 12.55 -9.46 -10.42
C GLY A 16 11.95 -8.84 -11.68
N VAL A 17 11.67 -9.67 -12.70
CA VAL A 17 11.06 -9.24 -13.97
C VAL A 17 9.72 -8.54 -13.75
N ARG A 18 8.87 -9.09 -12.87
CA ARG A 18 7.59 -8.47 -12.51
C ARG A 18 7.78 -7.11 -11.83
N GLY A 19 8.81 -6.98 -10.98
CA GLY A 19 9.15 -5.74 -10.29
C GLY A 19 9.60 -4.64 -11.25
N GLU A 20 10.50 -4.97 -12.18
CA GLU A 20 10.97 -4.04 -13.23
C GLU A 20 9.80 -3.49 -14.06
N ASN A 21 8.88 -4.37 -14.46
CA ASN A 21 7.68 -3.96 -15.19
C ASN A 21 6.80 -3.01 -14.37
N LEU A 22 6.59 -3.28 -13.07
CA LEU A 22 5.82 -2.36 -12.21
C LEU A 22 6.51 -1.00 -12.08
N HIS A 23 7.83 -0.97 -11.88
CA HIS A 23 8.58 0.28 -11.82
C HIS A 23 8.51 1.07 -13.13
N PHE A 24 8.57 0.38 -14.28
CA PHE A 24 8.37 1.01 -15.58
C PHE A 24 6.98 1.64 -15.68
N LEU A 25 5.91 0.94 -15.29
CA LEU A 25 4.55 1.48 -15.33
C LEU A 25 4.40 2.71 -14.41
N ASP A 26 4.91 2.64 -13.19
CA ASP A 26 4.87 3.73 -12.21
C ASP A 26 5.66 4.97 -12.67
N LYS A 27 6.84 4.77 -13.29
CA LYS A 27 7.65 5.86 -13.84
C LYS A 27 6.96 6.61 -14.98
N ASN A 28 6.12 5.91 -15.75
CA ASN A 28 5.42 6.48 -16.90
C ASN A 28 3.97 6.90 -16.58
N SER A 29 3.55 6.83 -15.31
CA SER A 29 2.23 7.29 -14.90
C SER A 29 2.10 8.81 -15.07
N LYS A 30 0.92 9.26 -15.51
CA LYS A 30 0.59 10.70 -15.60
C LYS A 30 0.56 11.38 -14.24
N ILE A 31 0.08 10.65 -13.22
CA ILE A 31 0.08 11.08 -11.81
C ILE A 31 0.92 10.06 -11.06
N ARG A 32 2.06 10.50 -10.54
CA ARG A 32 3.05 9.61 -9.91
C ARG A 32 3.07 9.77 -8.40
N PHE A 33 2.94 11.00 -7.90
CA PHE A 33 3.06 11.26 -6.48
C PHE A 33 1.68 11.36 -5.82
N SER A 34 1.49 10.66 -4.70
CA SER A 34 0.17 10.58 -4.03
C SER A 34 -0.37 11.94 -3.60
N HIS A 35 0.50 12.91 -3.27
CA HIS A 35 0.08 14.27 -2.89
C HIS A 35 -0.36 15.13 -4.08
N GLU A 36 -0.09 14.69 -5.32
CA GLU A 36 -0.61 15.32 -6.55
C GLU A 36 -1.93 14.69 -7.00
N ASN A 37 -2.35 13.58 -6.40
CA ASN A 37 -3.59 12.90 -6.74
C ASN A 37 -4.80 13.67 -6.17
N GLN A 38 -5.70 14.09 -7.07
CA GLN A 38 -6.89 14.88 -6.71
C GLN A 38 -7.85 14.13 -5.77
N ASP A 39 -7.99 12.81 -5.92
CA ASP A 39 -8.85 12.01 -5.05
C ASP A 39 -8.28 11.93 -3.64
N VAL A 40 -6.95 11.82 -3.51
CA VAL A 40 -6.26 11.85 -2.22
C VAL A 40 -6.41 13.23 -1.58
N ALA A 41 -6.17 14.30 -2.33
CA ALA A 41 -6.35 15.66 -1.83
C ALA A 41 -7.78 15.90 -1.33
N LYS A 42 -8.78 15.46 -2.10
CA LYS A 42 -10.20 15.56 -1.73
C LYS A 42 -10.52 14.74 -0.48
N LEU A 43 -10.01 13.52 -0.35
CA LEU A 43 -10.20 12.67 0.83
C LEU A 43 -9.68 13.34 2.11
N TYR A 44 -8.51 13.97 2.03
CA TYR A 44 -7.97 14.72 3.17
C TYR A 44 -8.80 15.99 3.46
N GLN A 45 -9.10 16.79 2.44
CA GLN A 45 -9.86 18.02 2.59
C GLN A 45 -11.26 17.78 3.19
N ASP A 46 -11.98 16.77 2.69
CA ASP A 46 -13.38 16.55 3.03
C ASP A 46 -13.56 15.66 4.27
N PHE A 47 -12.56 14.83 4.61
CA PHE A 47 -12.71 13.82 5.65
C PHE A 47 -11.53 13.69 6.61
N LEU A 48 -10.31 13.36 6.12
CA LEU A 48 -9.18 13.00 6.99
C LEU A 48 -8.44 14.19 7.61
N GLU A 49 -8.79 15.42 7.22
CA GLU A 49 -8.16 16.69 7.62
C GLU A 49 -6.74 16.81 7.07
N HIS A 50 -5.72 16.52 7.89
CA HIS A 50 -4.32 16.58 7.50
C HIS A 50 -3.60 15.26 7.84
N PRO A 51 -2.45 14.96 7.22
CA PRO A 51 -1.61 13.84 7.63
C PRO A 51 -1.32 13.91 9.13
N LEU A 52 -1.34 12.76 9.80
CA LEU A 52 -1.14 12.64 11.25
C LEU A 52 -2.20 13.33 12.13
N SER A 53 -3.35 13.75 11.57
CA SER A 53 -4.51 14.18 12.37
C SER A 53 -5.01 13.04 13.26
N HIS A 54 -5.81 13.37 14.29
CA HIS A 54 -6.43 12.36 15.14
C HIS A 54 -7.23 11.34 14.32
N LYS A 55 -8.00 11.80 13.33
CA LYS A 55 -8.80 10.93 12.45
C LYS A 55 -7.94 10.05 11.56
N SER A 56 -6.86 10.59 10.98
CA SER A 56 -5.89 9.81 10.20
C SER A 56 -5.23 8.73 11.07
N HIS A 57 -4.85 9.07 12.31
CA HIS A 57 -4.25 8.13 13.24
C HIS A 57 -5.21 6.99 13.61
N MET A 58 -6.48 7.30 13.87
CA MET A 58 -7.48 6.28 14.22
C MET A 58 -7.78 5.28 13.09
N ILE A 59 -7.67 5.70 11.83
CA ILE A 59 -8.11 4.89 10.68
C ILE A 59 -6.94 4.26 9.91
N LEU A 60 -5.80 4.96 9.82
CA LEU A 60 -4.69 4.59 8.94
C LEU A 60 -3.43 4.14 9.71
N HIS A 61 -3.39 4.33 11.03
CA HIS A 61 -2.25 3.93 11.86
C HIS A 61 -2.60 2.71 12.70
N THR A 62 -1.59 2.01 13.20
CA THR A 62 -1.73 0.82 14.03
C THR A 62 -0.69 0.80 15.15
N ASP A 63 -0.97 0.06 16.21
CA ASP A 63 -0.02 -0.23 17.29
C ASP A 63 0.34 -1.72 17.24
N HIS A 64 1.63 -2.00 17.07
CA HIS A 64 2.14 -3.36 16.96
C HIS A 64 1.95 -4.16 18.26
N ASN A 65 1.84 -3.49 19.42
CA ASN A 65 1.61 -4.15 20.71
C ASN A 65 0.12 -4.35 21.02
N ALA A 66 -0.77 -3.67 20.29
CA ALA A 66 -2.21 -3.84 20.44
C ALA A 66 -2.71 -5.12 19.74
N TRP A 67 -1.88 -5.77 18.93
CA TRP A 67 -2.23 -7.01 18.27
C TRP A 67 -2.04 -8.20 19.23
N SER A 68 -3.15 -8.72 19.75
CA SER A 68 -3.18 -10.04 20.38
C SER A 68 -3.54 -11.08 19.33
N MET A 69 -2.72 -12.13 19.16
CA MET A 69 -3.17 -13.34 18.48
C MET A 69 -4.40 -13.87 19.22
N HIS A 70 -5.43 -14.25 18.46
CA HIS A 70 -6.59 -14.93 19.02
C HIS A 70 -6.12 -16.30 19.53
N ASP A 71 -6.16 -16.52 20.84
CA ASP A 71 -5.93 -17.83 21.42
C ASP A 71 -7.09 -18.76 21.01
N PRO A 72 -6.83 -19.92 20.40
CA PRO A 72 -7.86 -20.91 20.15
C PRO A 72 -8.31 -21.51 21.49
N GLU A 73 -9.63 -21.46 21.76
CA GLU A 73 -10.28 -22.20 22.85
C GLU A 73 -10.02 -23.72 22.77
#